data_AF-A0A920SSR4-F1
#
_entry.id   AF-A0A920SSR4-F1
#
_cell.length_a   1.000
_cell.length_b   1.000
_cell.length_c   1.000
_cell.angle_alpha   90.00
_cell.angle_beta   90.00
_cell.angle_gamma   90.00
#
_symmetry.space_group_name_H-M   'P 1'
#
loop_
_entity.id
_entity.type
_entity.pdbx_description
1 polymer ?
#
loop_
_entity_poly.entity_id
_entity_poly.type
_entity_poly.pdbx_seq_one_letter_code
_entity_poly.pdbx_strand_id
1 'polypeptide(L)'
;MHCPLQKGKRWGSSDAEFVRPVHWLVVLHGSKTIPCRLLDVVSGNRSSGHRFMARHPVRIRSASSYETDLKSDGQVIADFAVRRDMISRQITRLAKQAGGSAVDDPELLDLVTGLVEKPYSLLGRFDVSFVQMPSEVLVASIRDHQKYFHIVDEQGALMPCFIAVSNIRSKQPARVRQGNERVLRARLSDARFFWDHDRRTRLESRVADLENVTFHHRLGSLYDKTLRLEVLAGRLAQHFGLDPSLSSRAARLCKADLTTDMVGEFPKLQGTMGRYYADHDGERRAVSQAIGEHYLPQQAGDSLPGSRIGRILSLADRIDSLVGLFSAGEEPTGDRDPYALRRAALGIIRILVEKKIDLAITTLIDMSVDAYQQASCPIEQDTRSGSAHF
;
A
#
# COMPACT_ATOMS: atom_id res chain seq x y z
N MET A 1 -6.67 -12.85 -10.73
CA MET A 1 -5.69 -11.89 -11.26
C MET A 1 -6.40 -10.58 -11.54
N HIS A 2 -6.44 -9.66 -10.57
CA HIS A 2 -7.00 -8.33 -10.78
C HIS A 2 -5.88 -7.43 -11.30
N CYS A 3 -5.66 -7.44 -12.61
CA CYS A 3 -4.94 -6.34 -13.24
C CYS A 3 -5.89 -5.14 -13.17
N PRO A 4 -5.55 -4.02 -12.49
CA PRO A 4 -6.40 -2.84 -12.48
C PRO A 4 -6.29 -2.21 -13.87
N LEU A 5 -7.08 -2.73 -14.81
CA LEU A 5 -7.19 -2.15 -16.14
C LEU A 5 -7.96 -0.84 -15.96
N GLN A 6 -7.28 0.29 -16.19
CA GLN A 6 -7.98 1.54 -16.51
C GLN A 6 -9.03 1.24 -17.59
N LYS A 7 -10.21 1.88 -17.49
CA LYS A 7 -11.34 1.77 -18.44
C LYS A 7 -10.82 1.48 -19.85
N GLY A 8 -11.25 0.36 -20.42
CA GLY A 8 -10.82 -0.04 -21.76
C GLY A 8 -11.14 1.05 -22.76
N LYS A 9 -10.21 1.34 -23.66
CA LYS A 9 -10.46 2.34 -24.72
C LYS A 9 -11.28 1.66 -25.80
N ARG A 10 -12.41 2.25 -26.18
CA ARG A 10 -13.20 1.80 -27.32
C ARG A 10 -12.37 1.84 -28.60
N TRP A 11 -12.46 0.78 -29.39
CA TRP A 11 -11.70 0.64 -30.61
C TRP A 11 -12.46 1.24 -31.80
N GLY A 12 -12.07 2.46 -32.18
CA GLY A 12 -12.70 3.18 -33.29
C GLY A 12 -14.20 3.39 -33.05
N SER A 13 -15.02 2.91 -33.99
CA SER A 13 -16.48 2.92 -33.90
C SER A 13 -17.09 1.65 -33.29
N SER A 14 -16.26 0.70 -32.81
CA SER A 14 -16.73 -0.56 -32.22
C SER A 14 -16.88 -0.50 -30.69
N ASP A 15 -17.70 -1.41 -30.15
CA ASP A 15 -17.84 -1.62 -28.70
C ASP A 15 -16.70 -2.45 -28.09
N ALA A 16 -15.74 -2.89 -28.91
CA ALA A 16 -14.60 -3.65 -28.41
C ALA A 16 -13.66 -2.73 -27.62
N GLU A 17 -13.27 -3.18 -26.43
CA GLU A 17 -12.41 -2.43 -25.53
C GLU A 17 -11.07 -3.13 -25.34
N PHE A 18 -9.96 -2.39 -25.51
CA PHE A 18 -8.64 -2.88 -25.18
C PHE A 18 -7.75 -1.76 -24.63
N VAL A 19 -6.78 -2.11 -23.79
CA VAL A 19 -6.02 -1.11 -23.02
C VAL A 19 -4.96 -0.40 -23.86
N ARG A 20 -4.52 -1.01 -24.97
CA ARG A 20 -3.47 -0.45 -25.86
C ARG A 20 -3.74 -0.79 -27.33
N PRO A 21 -3.11 -0.11 -28.31
CA PRO A 21 -3.18 -0.51 -29.71
C PRO A 21 -2.76 -1.97 -29.94
N VAL A 22 -3.62 -2.77 -30.57
CA VAL A 22 -3.27 -4.13 -31.04
C VAL A 22 -2.62 -4.03 -32.42
N HIS A 23 -1.47 -4.67 -32.58
CA HIS A 23 -0.68 -4.60 -33.81
C HIS A 23 -0.60 -5.93 -34.57
N TRP A 24 -0.81 -7.06 -33.89
CA TRP A 24 -0.85 -8.38 -34.49
C TRP A 24 -1.79 -9.30 -33.71
N LEU A 25 -2.33 -10.30 -34.38
CA LEU A 25 -3.27 -11.27 -33.84
C LEU A 25 -2.82 -12.67 -34.27
N VAL A 26 -2.64 -13.59 -33.32
CA VAL A 26 -2.31 -14.99 -33.61
C VAL A 26 -3.49 -15.88 -33.24
N VAL A 27 -4.07 -16.56 -34.23
CA VAL A 27 -5.18 -17.51 -34.03
C VAL A 27 -4.87 -18.80 -34.76
N LEU A 28 -4.66 -19.87 -34.00
CA LEU A 28 -4.23 -21.17 -34.51
C LEU A 28 -5.09 -22.29 -33.94
N HIS A 29 -5.42 -23.27 -34.79
CA HIS A 29 -5.93 -24.59 -34.36
C HIS A 29 -4.98 -25.68 -34.87
N GLY A 30 -4.25 -26.32 -33.94
CA GLY A 30 -3.09 -27.12 -34.30
C GLY A 30 -2.07 -26.25 -35.06
N SER A 31 -1.68 -26.65 -36.26
CA SER A 31 -0.79 -25.89 -37.15
C SER A 31 -1.52 -24.96 -38.16
N LYS A 32 -2.86 -24.95 -38.16
CA LYS A 32 -3.65 -24.19 -39.12
C LYS A 32 -4.00 -22.81 -38.56
N THR A 33 -3.71 -21.75 -39.32
CA THR A 33 -4.20 -20.40 -39.03
C THR A 33 -5.69 -20.32 -39.31
N ILE A 34 -6.47 -19.81 -38.37
CA ILE A 34 -7.90 -19.53 -38.57
C ILE A 34 -8.02 -18.10 -39.07
N PRO A 35 -8.55 -17.86 -40.29
CA PRO A 35 -8.77 -16.51 -40.79
C PRO A 35 -9.88 -15.81 -40.02
N CYS A 36 -9.53 -14.76 -39.29
CA CYS A 36 -10.48 -13.84 -38.67
C CYS A 36 -9.88 -12.44 -38.58
N ARG A 37 -10.72 -11.47 -38.19
CA ARG A 37 -10.31 -10.10 -37.93
C ARG A 37 -10.85 -9.70 -36.56
N LEU A 38 -9.99 -9.14 -35.72
CA LEU A 38 -10.34 -8.60 -34.41
C LEU A 38 -9.57 -7.31 -34.20
N LEU A 39 -10.23 -6.25 -33.71
CA LEU A 39 -9.62 -4.93 -33.46
C LEU A 39 -8.86 -4.40 -34.70
N ASP A 40 -9.48 -4.50 -35.88
CA ASP A 40 -8.92 -4.17 -37.20
C ASP A 40 -7.65 -4.92 -37.61
N VAL A 41 -7.24 -5.94 -36.86
CA VAL A 41 -6.07 -6.76 -37.14
C VAL A 41 -6.49 -8.11 -37.70
N VAL A 42 -5.91 -8.49 -38.83
CA VAL A 42 -6.10 -9.81 -39.44
C VAL A 42 -5.26 -10.84 -38.69
N SER A 43 -5.86 -11.99 -38.39
CA SER A 43 -5.19 -13.13 -37.76
C SER A 43 -4.07 -13.68 -38.64
N GLY A 44 -2.96 -14.05 -38.01
CA GLY A 44 -1.85 -14.76 -38.63
C GLY A 44 -1.26 -15.81 -37.70
N ASN A 45 -0.05 -16.26 -38.03
CA ASN A 45 0.76 -17.16 -37.20
C ASN A 45 2.10 -16.53 -36.79
N ARG A 46 2.19 -15.20 -36.82
CA ARG A 46 3.41 -14.45 -36.49
C ARG A 46 3.20 -13.58 -35.26
N SER A 47 4.13 -13.69 -34.32
CA SER A 47 4.22 -12.82 -33.14
C SER A 47 5.46 -11.93 -33.26
N SER A 48 5.44 -10.72 -32.69
CA SER A 48 6.63 -9.86 -32.68
C SER A 48 7.74 -10.34 -31.75
N GLY A 49 7.44 -11.22 -30.78
CA GLY A 49 8.39 -11.61 -29.74
C GLY A 49 8.84 -10.43 -28.88
N HIS A 50 9.97 -10.59 -28.20
CA HIS A 50 10.51 -9.60 -27.27
C HIS A 50 10.98 -8.34 -28.00
N ARG A 51 10.43 -7.18 -27.64
CA ARG A 51 10.61 -5.90 -28.36
C ARG A 51 12.07 -5.56 -28.71
N PHE A 52 13.01 -5.87 -27.81
CA PHE A 52 14.43 -5.51 -27.97
C PHE A 52 15.35 -6.70 -28.24
N MET A 53 14.90 -7.93 -28.00
CA MET A 53 15.77 -9.11 -28.00
C MET A 53 15.43 -10.10 -29.12
N ALA A 54 14.18 -10.10 -29.58
CA ALA A 54 13.83 -10.79 -30.82
C ALA A 54 14.47 -10.06 -32.01
N ARG A 55 15.05 -10.82 -32.94
CA ARG A 55 15.67 -10.25 -34.15
C ARG A 55 14.65 -10.00 -35.25
N HIS A 56 13.65 -10.87 -35.34
CA HIS A 56 12.61 -10.86 -36.36
C HIS A 56 11.29 -11.37 -35.76
N PRO A 57 10.14 -11.10 -36.39
CA PRO A 57 8.88 -11.72 -36.01
C PRO A 57 8.99 -13.25 -35.97
N VAL A 58 8.47 -13.83 -34.90
CA VAL A 58 8.46 -15.26 -34.60
C VAL A 58 7.31 -15.92 -35.33
N ARG A 59 7.59 -16.96 -36.11
CA ARG A 59 6.54 -17.81 -36.67
C ARG A 59 6.15 -18.87 -35.64
N ILE A 60 4.93 -18.82 -35.17
CA ILE A 60 4.32 -19.85 -34.33
C ILE A 60 3.88 -21.00 -35.24
N ARG A 61 4.54 -22.15 -35.12
CA ARG A 61 4.34 -23.30 -36.02
C ARG A 61 3.02 -24.01 -35.76
N SER A 62 2.62 -24.08 -34.48
CA SER A 62 1.38 -24.66 -34.02
C SER A 62 0.98 -24.11 -32.66
N ALA A 63 -0.28 -24.28 -32.27
CA ALA A 63 -0.75 -23.93 -30.94
C ALA A 63 0.11 -24.58 -29.83
N SER A 64 0.44 -25.87 -29.96
CA SER A 64 1.27 -26.60 -28.99
C SER A 64 2.74 -26.18 -28.96
N SER A 65 3.26 -25.57 -30.02
CA SER A 65 4.65 -25.09 -30.07
C SER A 65 4.81 -23.63 -29.64
N TYR A 66 3.71 -22.94 -29.30
CA TYR A 66 3.68 -21.52 -28.98
C TYR A 66 4.75 -21.09 -27.97
N GLU A 67 4.83 -21.76 -26.83
CA GLU A 67 5.79 -21.41 -25.79
C GLU A 67 7.24 -21.65 -26.22
N THR A 68 7.49 -22.79 -26.88
CA THR A 68 8.83 -23.15 -27.36
C THR A 68 9.31 -22.18 -28.43
N ASP A 69 8.45 -21.86 -29.41
CA ASP A 69 8.74 -20.92 -30.50
C ASP A 69 9.02 -19.51 -29.95
N LEU A 70 8.21 -19.04 -29.00
CA LEU A 70 8.45 -17.76 -28.34
C LEU A 70 9.73 -17.75 -27.50
N LYS A 71 10.05 -18.85 -26.82
CA LYS A 71 11.24 -18.94 -25.97
C LYS A 71 12.53 -18.96 -26.78
N SER A 72 12.58 -19.78 -27.84
CA SER A 72 13.78 -19.95 -28.66
C SER A 72 14.03 -18.74 -29.55
N ASP A 73 13.01 -18.32 -30.31
CA ASP A 73 13.17 -17.37 -31.40
C ASP A 73 12.69 -15.98 -30.98
N GLY A 74 11.65 -15.94 -30.16
CA GLY A 74 11.06 -14.70 -29.65
C GLY A 74 11.75 -14.10 -28.44
N GLN A 75 12.59 -14.85 -27.73
CA GLN A 75 13.15 -14.42 -26.45
C GLN A 75 12.07 -14.03 -25.42
N VAL A 76 10.90 -14.68 -25.44
CA VAL A 76 9.79 -14.46 -24.50
C VAL A 76 9.49 -15.76 -23.76
N ILE A 77 9.25 -15.68 -22.46
CA ILE A 77 8.75 -16.80 -21.66
C ILE A 77 7.27 -16.55 -21.43
N ALA A 78 6.40 -17.24 -22.17
CA ALA A 78 4.98 -16.94 -22.14
C ALA A 78 4.33 -17.32 -20.81
N ASP A 79 4.62 -18.52 -20.31
CA ASP A 79 4.10 -19.03 -19.04
C ASP A 79 4.48 -18.12 -17.86
N PHE A 80 3.45 -17.68 -17.13
CA PHE A 80 3.60 -16.79 -15.99
C PHE A 80 4.27 -17.47 -14.80
N ALA A 81 3.89 -18.72 -14.47
CA ALA A 81 4.44 -19.46 -13.36
C ALA A 81 5.93 -19.76 -13.56
N VAL A 82 6.33 -20.11 -14.80
CA VAL A 82 7.73 -20.31 -15.17
C VAL A 82 8.54 -19.02 -15.00
N ARG A 83 8.01 -17.88 -15.46
CA ARG A 83 8.68 -16.58 -15.25
C ARG A 83 8.81 -16.23 -13.78
N ARG A 84 7.73 -16.41 -13.00
CA ARG A 84 7.67 -16.13 -11.57
C ARG A 84 8.73 -16.92 -10.80
N ASP A 85 8.82 -18.22 -11.06
CA ASP A 85 9.81 -19.11 -10.46
C ASP A 85 11.24 -18.75 -10.89
N MET A 86 11.45 -18.38 -12.15
CA MET A 86 12.75 -17.86 -12.61
C MET A 86 13.18 -16.58 -11.88
N ILE A 87 12.26 -15.63 -11.67
CA ILE A 87 12.54 -14.39 -10.93
C ILE A 87 12.87 -14.71 -9.47
N SER A 88 12.05 -15.52 -8.81
CA SER A 88 12.25 -15.93 -7.41
C SER A 88 13.62 -16.60 -7.19
N ARG A 89 14.01 -17.54 -8.06
CA ARG A 89 15.35 -18.18 -7.99
C ARG A 89 16.49 -17.19 -8.19
N GLN A 90 16.34 -16.27 -9.15
CA GLN A 90 17.36 -15.25 -9.40
C GLN A 90 17.53 -14.31 -8.20
N ILE A 91 16.42 -13.86 -7.61
CA ILE A 91 16.39 -13.00 -6.42
C ILE A 91 17.06 -13.72 -5.24
N THR A 92 16.60 -14.94 -4.93
CA THR A 92 17.12 -15.73 -3.80
C THR A 92 18.63 -15.92 -3.90
N ARG A 93 19.13 -16.24 -5.10
CA ARG A 93 20.56 -16.40 -5.34
C ARG A 93 21.34 -15.09 -5.14
N LEU A 94 20.84 -13.97 -5.69
CA LEU A 94 21.50 -12.67 -5.56
C LEU A 94 21.49 -12.13 -4.13
N ALA A 95 20.41 -12.37 -3.39
CA ALA A 95 20.31 -12.00 -1.99
C ALA A 95 21.35 -12.75 -1.14
N LYS A 96 21.45 -14.07 -1.32
CA LYS A 96 22.47 -14.90 -0.66
C LYS A 96 23.89 -14.44 -1.00
N GLN A 97 24.15 -14.08 -2.26
CA GLN A 97 25.45 -13.52 -2.67
C GLN A 97 25.76 -12.18 -2.00
N ALA A 98 24.74 -11.39 -1.65
CA ALA A 98 24.89 -10.14 -0.93
C ALA A 98 25.11 -10.34 0.59
N GLY A 99 24.95 -11.56 1.10
CA GLY A 99 25.05 -11.88 2.53
C GLY A 99 23.74 -11.74 3.30
N GLY A 100 22.58 -11.70 2.61
CA GLY A 100 21.27 -11.55 3.25
C GLY A 100 20.18 -12.38 2.57
N SER A 101 18.94 -12.05 2.91
CA SER A 101 17.74 -12.65 2.32
C SER A 101 16.84 -11.58 1.74
N ALA A 102 16.24 -11.85 0.59
CA ALA A 102 15.20 -10.98 0.05
C ALA A 102 13.91 -11.27 0.82
N VAL A 103 13.22 -10.22 1.26
CA VAL A 103 11.93 -10.36 1.94
C VAL A 103 10.91 -10.95 0.96
N ASP A 104 10.15 -11.96 1.42
CA ASP A 104 9.12 -12.58 0.61
C ASP A 104 7.96 -11.60 0.40
N ASP A 105 7.62 -11.38 -0.86
CA ASP A 105 6.60 -10.43 -1.27
C ASP A 105 5.91 -10.96 -2.53
N PRO A 106 4.88 -11.80 -2.35
CA PRO A 106 4.17 -12.42 -3.46
C PRO A 106 3.54 -11.39 -4.40
N GLU A 107 3.05 -10.27 -3.87
CA GLU A 107 2.43 -9.22 -4.67
C GLU A 107 3.44 -8.50 -5.56
N LEU A 108 4.61 -8.13 -5.00
CA LEU A 108 5.68 -7.52 -5.79
C LEU A 108 6.21 -8.51 -6.81
N LEU A 109 6.37 -9.79 -6.44
CA LEU A 109 6.82 -10.83 -7.36
C LEU A 109 5.86 -11.01 -8.53
N ASP A 110 4.56 -11.07 -8.28
CA ASP A 110 3.54 -11.19 -9.33
C ASP A 110 3.51 -9.94 -10.21
N LEU A 111 3.60 -8.75 -9.61
CA LEU A 111 3.67 -7.48 -10.33
C LEU A 111 4.89 -7.44 -11.27
N VAL A 112 6.09 -7.71 -10.76
CA VAL A 112 7.33 -7.71 -11.56
C VAL A 112 7.28 -8.79 -12.63
N THR A 113 6.71 -9.96 -12.34
CA THR A 113 6.49 -11.02 -13.34
C THR A 113 5.60 -10.54 -14.49
N GLY A 114 4.57 -9.74 -14.19
CA GLY A 114 3.71 -9.11 -15.20
C GLY A 114 4.41 -8.03 -16.04
N LEU A 115 5.46 -7.40 -15.52
CA LEU A 115 6.20 -6.32 -16.19
C LEU A 115 7.26 -6.82 -17.19
N VAL A 116 7.70 -8.08 -17.08
CA VAL A 116 8.82 -8.61 -17.86
C VAL A 116 8.44 -9.88 -18.63
N GLU A 117 8.82 -9.91 -19.91
CA GLU A 117 8.66 -11.04 -20.83
C GLU A 117 9.82 -12.04 -20.71
N LYS A 118 11.03 -11.58 -20.36
CA LYS A 118 12.19 -12.43 -20.07
C LYS A 118 13.07 -11.83 -18.97
N PRO A 119 13.04 -12.39 -17.74
CA PRO A 119 13.62 -11.74 -16.56
C PRO A 119 15.13 -11.92 -16.42
N TYR A 120 15.82 -10.81 -16.14
CA TYR A 120 17.24 -10.76 -15.78
C TYR A 120 17.43 -9.90 -14.52
N SER A 121 17.68 -10.54 -13.38
CA SER A 121 17.86 -9.83 -12.10
C SER A 121 19.29 -9.32 -11.92
N LEU A 122 19.42 -8.16 -11.27
CA LEU A 122 20.69 -7.47 -11.00
C LEU A 122 20.72 -7.00 -9.55
N LEU A 123 21.83 -7.25 -8.86
CA LEU A 123 22.09 -6.71 -7.54
C LEU A 123 22.67 -5.30 -7.66
N GLY A 124 22.01 -4.32 -7.05
CA GLY A 124 22.47 -2.94 -6.91
C GLY A 124 22.72 -2.57 -5.45
N ARG A 125 23.43 -1.45 -5.24
CA ARG A 125 23.72 -0.89 -3.92
C ARG A 125 23.34 0.59 -3.85
N PHE A 126 22.99 1.05 -2.65
CA PHE A 126 22.80 2.47 -2.37
C PHE A 126 23.68 2.90 -1.20
N ASP A 127 23.76 4.21 -0.98
CA ASP A 127 24.61 4.79 0.05
C ASP A 127 24.13 4.39 1.46
N VAL A 128 25.03 3.91 2.31
CA VAL A 128 24.71 3.45 3.68
C VAL A 128 24.13 4.56 4.55
N SER A 129 24.42 5.82 4.26
CA SER A 129 23.86 6.95 5.01
C SER A 129 22.33 6.93 4.95
N PHE A 130 21.70 6.43 3.88
CA PHE A 130 20.24 6.37 3.77
C PHE A 130 19.60 5.51 4.86
N VAL A 131 20.33 4.56 5.44
CA VAL A 131 19.89 3.70 6.56
C VAL A 131 19.58 4.52 7.84
N GLN A 132 19.99 5.78 7.92
CA GLN A 132 19.59 6.69 9.01
C GLN A 132 18.11 7.11 8.96
N MET A 133 17.46 6.96 7.80
CA MET A 133 16.01 7.18 7.68
C MET A 133 15.25 5.96 8.17
N PRO A 134 13.97 6.12 8.57
CA PRO A 134 13.10 4.99 8.86
C PRO A 134 13.12 3.92 7.76
N SER A 135 13.20 2.65 8.17
CA SER A 135 13.22 1.50 7.24
C SER A 135 12.02 1.48 6.32
N GLU A 136 10.85 1.88 6.81
CA GLU A 136 9.59 1.90 6.10
C GLU A 136 9.61 2.90 4.94
N VAL A 137 10.30 4.03 5.09
CA VAL A 137 10.52 5.03 4.02
C VAL A 137 11.43 4.47 2.92
N LEU A 138 12.51 3.78 3.33
CA LEU A 138 13.43 3.13 2.40
C LEU A 138 12.73 2.02 1.61
N VAL A 139 11.99 1.16 2.32
CA VAL A 139 11.22 0.07 1.72
C VAL A 139 10.16 0.63 0.77
N ALA A 140 9.40 1.67 1.16
CA ALA A 140 8.43 2.30 0.27
C ALA A 140 9.09 2.84 -1.01
N SER A 141 10.24 3.50 -0.90
CA SER A 141 10.99 4.01 -2.05
C SER A 141 11.50 2.90 -2.98
N ILE A 142 12.02 1.80 -2.42
CA ILE A 142 12.57 0.66 -3.17
C ILE A 142 11.43 -0.19 -3.79
N ARG A 143 10.46 -0.57 -2.97
CA ARG A 143 9.36 -1.47 -3.32
C ARG A 143 8.29 -0.77 -4.16
N ASP A 144 7.72 0.31 -3.65
CA ASP A 144 6.51 0.89 -4.23
C ASP A 144 6.83 1.81 -5.42
N HIS A 145 7.90 2.62 -5.34
CA HIS A 145 8.25 3.53 -6.43
C HIS A 145 9.09 2.86 -7.53
N GLN A 146 9.97 1.93 -7.19
CA GLN A 146 10.92 1.32 -8.15
C GLN A 146 10.65 -0.15 -8.47
N LYS A 147 9.74 -0.82 -7.74
CA LYS A 147 9.44 -2.26 -7.93
C LYS A 147 10.69 -3.14 -7.78
N TYR A 148 11.57 -2.75 -6.86
CA TYR A 148 12.77 -3.49 -6.51
C TYR A 148 12.55 -4.31 -5.23
N PHE A 149 13.31 -5.40 -5.11
CA PHE A 149 13.29 -6.24 -3.92
C PHE A 149 14.38 -5.76 -2.96
N HIS A 150 14.00 -5.44 -1.73
CA HIS A 150 14.96 -5.10 -0.68
C HIS A 150 15.53 -6.36 -0.03
N ILE A 151 16.71 -6.24 0.55
CA ILE A 151 17.42 -7.34 1.21
C ILE A 151 17.57 -7.00 2.68
N VAL A 152 17.36 -7.98 3.55
CA VAL A 152 17.58 -7.91 4.99
C VAL A 152 18.68 -8.87 5.43
N ASP A 153 19.37 -8.52 6.51
CA ASP A 153 20.34 -9.40 7.17
C ASP A 153 19.64 -10.48 8.02
N GLU A 154 20.44 -11.27 8.75
CA GLU A 154 19.93 -12.34 9.63
C GLU A 154 19.11 -11.80 10.82
N GLN A 155 19.29 -10.54 11.20
CA GLN A 155 18.56 -9.86 12.27
C GLN A 155 17.31 -9.16 11.75
N GLY A 156 17.05 -9.20 10.44
CA GLY A 156 15.93 -8.53 9.78
C GLY A 156 16.18 -7.05 9.51
N ALA A 157 17.40 -6.53 9.69
CA ALA A 157 17.72 -5.14 9.39
C ALA A 157 17.95 -4.95 7.89
N LEU A 158 17.47 -3.82 7.37
CA LEU A 158 17.57 -3.49 5.95
C LEU A 158 19.03 -3.27 5.54
N MET A 159 19.48 -4.03 4.54
CA MET A 159 20.82 -3.88 3.97
C MET A 159 20.84 -2.77 2.90
N PRO A 160 21.99 -2.10 2.66
CA PRO A 160 22.15 -1.06 1.64
C PRO A 160 22.23 -1.63 0.21
N CYS A 161 21.39 -2.61 -0.10
CA CYS A 161 21.33 -3.30 -1.38
C CYS A 161 19.89 -3.63 -1.78
N PHE A 162 19.70 -3.79 -3.08
CA PHE A 162 18.41 -4.10 -3.68
C PHE A 162 18.60 -4.96 -4.93
N ILE A 163 17.54 -5.65 -5.34
CA ILE A 163 17.53 -6.44 -6.56
C ILE A 163 16.51 -5.84 -7.52
N ALA A 164 16.99 -5.42 -8.69
CA ALA A 164 16.16 -4.98 -9.80
C ALA A 164 16.00 -6.12 -10.82
N VAL A 165 14.85 -6.18 -11.49
CA VAL A 165 14.60 -7.14 -12.57
C VAL A 165 14.50 -6.39 -13.90
N SER A 166 15.43 -6.68 -14.80
CA SER A 166 15.42 -6.15 -16.16
C SER A 166 14.69 -7.09 -17.11
N ASN A 167 13.95 -6.51 -18.06
CA ASN A 167 13.38 -7.26 -19.18
C ASN A 167 14.41 -7.50 -20.31
N ILE A 168 15.64 -6.98 -20.20
CA ILE A 168 16.63 -7.06 -21.28
C ILE A 168 17.91 -7.71 -20.78
N ARG A 169 18.41 -8.68 -21.55
CA ARG A 169 19.78 -9.19 -21.39
C ARG A 169 20.79 -8.17 -21.89
N SER A 170 21.19 -7.24 -21.03
CA SER A 170 22.20 -6.24 -21.40
C SER A 170 23.57 -6.89 -21.64
N LYS A 171 24.27 -6.42 -22.69
CA LYS A 171 25.68 -6.73 -22.92
C LYS A 171 26.60 -6.05 -21.89
N GLN A 172 26.09 -5.03 -21.20
CA GLN A 172 26.81 -4.27 -20.17
C GLN A 172 25.98 -4.20 -18.88
N PRO A 173 25.85 -5.32 -18.13
CA PRO A 173 25.06 -5.37 -16.89
C PRO A 173 25.48 -4.31 -15.86
N ALA A 174 26.77 -3.97 -15.79
CA ALA A 174 27.29 -2.94 -14.90
C ALA A 174 26.67 -1.56 -15.15
N ARG A 175 26.42 -1.18 -16.42
CA ARG A 175 25.78 0.10 -16.77
C ARG A 175 24.30 0.10 -16.38
N VAL A 176 23.60 -1.02 -16.56
CA VAL A 176 22.20 -1.15 -16.14
C VAL A 176 22.09 -1.03 -14.62
N ARG A 177 22.98 -1.71 -13.89
CA ARG A 177 23.09 -1.58 -12.43
C ARG A 177 23.32 -0.11 -12.03
N GLN A 178 24.32 0.56 -12.59
CA GLN A 178 24.62 1.96 -12.28
C GLN A 178 23.43 2.89 -12.58
N GLY A 179 22.71 2.64 -13.67
CA GLY A 179 21.49 3.36 -14.02
C GLY A 179 20.41 3.20 -12.93
N ASN A 180 20.12 1.96 -12.52
CA ASN A 180 19.16 1.68 -11.46
C ASN A 180 19.58 2.28 -10.11
N GLU A 181 20.87 2.20 -9.76
CA GLU A 181 21.43 2.82 -8.55
C GLU A 181 21.28 4.34 -8.57
N ARG A 182 21.50 4.99 -9.73
CA ARG A 182 21.31 6.44 -9.89
C ARG A 182 19.84 6.84 -9.73
N VAL A 183 18.92 6.09 -10.33
CA VAL A 183 17.48 6.35 -10.21
C VAL A 183 17.02 6.18 -8.76
N LEU A 184 17.42 5.10 -8.11
CA LEU A 184 17.08 4.87 -6.70
C LEU A 184 17.69 5.95 -5.80
N ARG A 185 18.95 6.33 -6.02
CA ARG A 185 19.60 7.40 -5.25
C ARG A 185 18.81 8.70 -5.30
N ALA A 186 18.35 9.12 -6.49
CA ALA A 186 17.53 10.33 -6.62
C ALA A 186 16.26 10.23 -5.76
N ARG A 187 15.53 9.10 -5.83
CA ARG A 187 14.32 8.88 -5.03
C ARG A 187 14.59 8.87 -3.52
N LEU A 188 15.68 8.25 -3.08
CA LEU A 188 16.06 8.23 -1.67
C LEU A 188 16.51 9.61 -1.18
N SER A 189 17.14 10.42 -2.05
CA SER A 189 17.47 11.81 -1.75
C SER A 189 16.22 12.67 -1.60
N ASP A 190 15.21 12.49 -2.45
CA ASP A 190 13.92 13.18 -2.34
C ASP A 190 13.23 12.80 -1.00
N ALA A 191 13.16 11.49 -0.69
CA ALA A 191 12.61 11.02 0.57
C ALA A 191 13.37 11.57 1.80
N ARG A 192 14.71 11.64 1.73
CA ARG A 192 15.51 12.27 2.79
C ARG A 192 15.18 13.73 2.95
N PHE A 193 15.02 14.46 1.86
CA PHE A 193 14.66 15.87 1.93
C PHE A 193 13.35 16.06 2.69
N PHE A 194 12.31 15.28 2.40
CA PHE A 194 11.04 15.34 3.14
C PHE A 194 11.24 15.00 4.62
N TRP A 195 11.97 13.92 4.94
CA TRP A 195 12.25 13.51 6.31
C TRP A 195 12.97 14.60 7.13
N ASP A 196 14.02 15.19 6.55
CA ASP A 196 14.81 16.23 7.20
C ASP A 196 14.08 17.57 7.27
N HIS A 197 13.22 17.87 6.29
CA HIS A 197 12.38 19.06 6.30
C HIS A 197 11.30 18.94 7.37
N ASP A 198 10.57 17.83 7.39
CA ASP A 198 9.42 17.65 8.26
C ASP A 198 9.79 17.72 9.74
N ARG A 199 10.96 17.19 10.11
CA ARG A 199 11.53 17.18 11.46
C ARG A 199 11.95 18.55 12.00
N ARG A 200 11.94 19.60 11.17
CA ARG A 200 12.20 20.99 11.63
C ARG A 200 11.00 21.59 12.34
N THR A 201 9.81 21.09 12.07
CA THR A 201 8.55 21.54 12.68
C THR A 201 8.02 20.43 13.57
N ARG A 202 7.70 20.77 14.82
CA ARG A 202 7.17 19.78 15.77
C ARG A 202 5.82 19.26 15.30
N LEU A 203 5.55 17.97 15.52
CA LEU A 203 4.31 17.30 15.20
C LEU A 203 3.10 17.98 15.84
N GLU A 204 3.24 18.48 17.08
CA GLU A 204 2.18 19.21 17.77
C GLU A 204 1.79 20.52 17.06
N SER A 205 2.76 21.23 16.47
CA SER A 205 2.48 22.48 15.75
C SER A 205 1.67 22.25 14.49
N ARG A 206 1.67 21.02 13.96
CA ARG A 206 0.94 20.62 12.75
C ARG A 206 -0.52 20.23 13.02
N VAL A 207 -0.93 20.12 14.28
CA VAL A 207 -2.32 19.75 14.63
C VAL A 207 -3.30 20.80 14.10
N ALA A 208 -2.96 22.09 14.18
CA ALA A 208 -3.82 23.16 13.68
C ALA A 208 -4.02 23.09 12.15
N ASP A 209 -3.01 22.61 11.41
CA ASP A 209 -3.10 22.49 9.95
C ASP A 209 -4.16 21.46 9.51
N LEU A 210 -4.60 20.57 10.42
CA LEU A 210 -5.68 19.61 10.17
C LEU A 210 -7.04 20.29 9.93
N GLU A 211 -7.21 21.56 10.31
CA GLU A 211 -8.41 22.34 9.98
C GLU A 211 -8.60 22.45 8.46
N ASN A 212 -7.50 22.47 7.70
CA ASN A 212 -7.51 22.55 6.25
C ASN A 212 -7.76 21.21 5.56
N VAL A 213 -7.84 20.10 6.30
CA VAL A 213 -8.05 18.76 5.76
C VAL A 213 -9.48 18.33 6.05
N THR A 214 -10.32 18.31 5.02
CA THR A 214 -11.72 17.89 5.15
C THR A 214 -11.81 16.41 5.55
N PHE A 215 -12.46 16.13 6.67
CA PHE A 215 -12.83 14.76 7.04
C PHE A 215 -14.08 14.33 6.26
N HIS A 216 -15.13 15.14 6.36
CA HIS A 216 -16.37 14.95 5.61
C HIS A 216 -17.16 16.27 5.60
N HIS A 217 -17.83 16.59 4.49
CA HIS A 217 -18.52 17.87 4.34
C HIS A 217 -19.59 18.16 5.42
N ARG A 218 -20.22 17.12 6.00
CA ARG A 218 -21.15 17.24 7.15
C ARG A 218 -20.48 17.15 8.53
N LEU A 219 -19.28 16.58 8.63
CA LEU A 219 -18.64 16.23 9.92
C LEU A 219 -17.41 17.10 10.24
N GLY A 220 -17.09 18.04 9.34
CA GLY A 220 -16.01 19.02 9.50
C GLY A 220 -14.66 18.53 8.99
N SER A 221 -13.62 19.05 9.63
CA SER A 221 -12.21 18.81 9.34
C SER A 221 -11.64 17.63 10.13
N LEU A 222 -10.43 17.21 9.79
CA LEU A 222 -9.67 16.25 10.61
C LEU A 222 -9.24 16.84 11.96
N TYR A 223 -9.17 18.17 12.08
CA TYR A 223 -8.99 18.82 13.37
C TYR A 223 -10.20 18.58 14.28
N ASP A 224 -11.42 18.79 13.78
CA ASP A 224 -12.66 18.53 14.52
C ASP A 224 -12.75 17.07 14.95
N LYS A 225 -12.36 16.15 14.06
CA LYS A 225 -12.23 14.74 14.40
C LYS A 225 -11.21 14.50 15.50
N THR A 226 -10.02 15.08 15.40
CA THR A 226 -8.95 14.93 16.39
C THR A 226 -9.41 15.35 17.78
N LEU A 227 -10.12 16.47 17.90
CA LEU A 227 -10.71 16.92 19.17
C LEU A 227 -11.71 15.90 19.76
N ARG A 228 -12.56 15.30 18.92
CA ARG A 228 -13.47 14.23 19.37
C ARG A 228 -12.70 12.99 19.83
N LEU A 229 -11.63 12.61 19.12
CA LEU A 229 -10.77 11.50 19.49
C LEU A 229 -10.08 11.74 20.84
N GLU A 230 -9.66 12.96 21.15
CA GLU A 230 -9.06 13.30 22.46
C GLU A 230 -10.01 13.01 23.62
N VAL A 231 -11.28 13.40 23.47
CA VAL A 231 -12.34 13.15 24.45
C VAL A 231 -12.62 11.65 24.56
N LEU A 232 -12.83 10.98 23.43
CA LEU A 232 -13.20 9.58 23.37
C LEU A 232 -12.09 8.66 23.92
N ALA A 233 -10.85 8.88 23.49
CA ALA A 233 -9.69 8.13 23.98
C ALA A 233 -9.46 8.37 25.49
N GLY A 234 -9.67 9.59 25.98
CA GLY A 234 -9.61 9.91 27.40
C GLY A 234 -10.64 9.15 28.23
N ARG A 235 -11.91 9.12 27.78
CA ARG A 235 -12.99 8.37 28.45
C ARG A 235 -12.76 6.87 28.44
N LEU A 236 -12.34 6.31 27.31
CA LEU A 236 -12.00 4.89 27.20
C LEU A 236 -10.83 4.53 28.14
N ALA A 237 -9.81 5.39 28.23
CA ALA A 237 -8.72 5.18 29.17
C ALA A 237 -9.19 5.15 30.63
N GLN A 238 -10.05 6.09 31.02
CA GLN A 238 -10.66 6.10 32.36
C GLN A 238 -11.44 4.82 32.64
N HIS A 239 -12.26 4.37 31.68
CA HIS A 239 -13.06 3.16 31.79
C HIS A 239 -12.20 1.91 32.06
N PHE A 240 -11.01 1.83 31.45
CA PHE A 240 -10.07 0.71 31.64
C PHE A 240 -9.01 0.96 32.74
N GLY A 241 -9.15 2.02 33.55
CA GLY A 241 -8.20 2.34 34.61
C GLY A 241 -6.79 2.69 34.11
N LEU A 242 -6.68 3.22 32.90
CA LEU A 242 -5.43 3.74 32.32
C LEU A 242 -5.33 5.25 32.51
N ASP A 243 -4.11 5.78 32.36
CA ASP A 243 -3.85 7.22 32.40
C ASP A 243 -4.54 7.92 31.20
N PRO A 244 -5.57 8.77 31.44
CA PRO A 244 -6.29 9.45 30.38
C PRO A 244 -5.41 10.47 29.65
N SER A 245 -4.43 11.06 30.34
CA SER A 245 -3.55 12.09 29.77
C SER A 245 -2.71 11.57 28.61
N LEU A 246 -2.23 10.32 28.71
CA LEU A 246 -1.46 9.67 27.65
C LEU A 246 -2.33 9.33 26.44
N SER A 247 -3.56 8.88 26.68
CA SER A 247 -4.47 8.48 25.60
C SER A 247 -5.01 9.69 24.84
N SER A 248 -5.38 10.76 25.56
CA SER A 248 -5.76 12.03 24.93
C SER A 248 -4.57 12.68 24.21
N ARG A 249 -3.34 12.63 24.77
CA ARG A 249 -2.15 13.14 24.06
C ARG A 249 -1.87 12.37 22.77
N ALA A 250 -1.98 11.05 22.79
CA ALA A 250 -1.83 10.23 21.58
C ALA A 250 -2.92 10.57 20.55
N ALA A 251 -4.17 10.70 20.98
CA ALA A 251 -5.28 11.08 20.11
C ALA A 251 -5.06 12.45 19.44
N ARG A 252 -4.61 13.45 20.20
CA ARG A 252 -4.31 14.80 19.70
C ARG A 252 -3.31 14.82 18.54
N LEU A 253 -2.32 13.94 18.60
CA LEU A 253 -1.21 13.93 17.65
C LEU A 253 -1.40 12.90 16.52
N CYS A 254 -2.35 11.97 16.63
CA CYS A 254 -2.38 10.77 15.81
C CYS A 254 -2.59 10.99 14.30
N LYS A 255 -3.18 12.13 13.93
CA LYS A 255 -3.44 12.51 12.53
C LYS A 255 -2.52 13.62 12.03
N ALA A 256 -1.69 14.20 12.89
CA ALA A 256 -0.89 15.39 12.56
C ALA A 256 0.20 15.11 11.49
N ASP A 257 0.55 13.85 11.26
CA ASP A 257 1.47 13.48 10.18
C ASP A 257 0.83 13.58 8.79
N LEU A 258 -0.49 13.65 8.67
CA LEU A 258 -1.19 13.80 7.38
C LEU A 258 -0.89 15.14 6.69
N THR A 259 -0.37 16.13 7.42
CA THR A 259 0.03 17.45 6.88
C THR A 259 1.53 17.55 6.63
N THR A 260 2.25 16.42 6.69
CA THR A 260 3.69 16.36 6.41
C THR A 260 3.96 16.06 4.95
N ASP A 261 5.06 16.59 4.42
CA ASP A 261 5.42 16.36 3.01
C ASP A 261 5.72 14.87 2.77
N MET A 262 6.32 14.20 3.76
CA MET A 262 6.58 12.76 3.69
C MET A 262 5.30 11.96 3.49
N VAL A 263 4.22 12.25 4.23
CA VAL A 263 2.95 11.53 4.06
C VAL A 263 2.23 11.96 2.78
N GLY A 264 2.41 13.21 2.35
CA GLY A 264 1.97 13.66 1.03
C GLY A 264 2.56 12.83 -0.12
N GLU A 265 3.88 12.58 -0.09
CA GLU A 265 4.57 11.74 -1.09
C GLU A 265 4.35 10.23 -0.87
N PHE A 266 4.27 9.80 0.40
CA PHE A 266 4.11 8.39 0.79
C PHE A 266 2.87 8.16 1.68
N PRO A 267 1.64 8.23 1.14
CA PRO A 267 0.40 8.17 1.94
C PRO A 267 0.23 6.89 2.78
N LYS A 268 0.88 5.79 2.37
CA LYS A 268 0.85 4.52 3.11
C LYS A 268 1.63 4.55 4.42
N LEU A 269 2.49 5.55 4.62
CA LEU A 269 3.30 5.69 5.83
C LEU A 269 2.61 6.52 6.93
N GLN A 270 1.37 6.94 6.72
CA GLN A 270 0.56 7.59 7.76
C GLN A 270 0.49 6.75 9.05
N GLY A 271 0.44 7.42 10.20
CA GLY A 271 0.61 6.86 11.54
C GLY A 271 2.04 6.40 11.84
N THR A 272 2.69 5.69 10.91
CA THR A 272 4.08 5.26 11.06
C THR A 272 5.02 6.47 11.14
N MET A 273 4.85 7.43 10.23
CA MET A 273 5.61 8.69 10.28
C MET A 273 5.24 9.51 11.52
N GLY A 274 3.95 9.57 11.88
CA GLY A 274 3.51 10.19 13.13
C GLY A 274 4.24 9.65 14.38
N ARG A 275 4.44 8.33 14.48
CA ARG A 275 5.26 7.71 15.55
C ARG A 275 6.68 8.26 15.53
N TYR A 276 7.33 8.22 14.37
CA TYR A 276 8.71 8.66 14.22
C TYR A 276 8.92 10.13 14.55
N TYR A 277 7.99 11.00 14.14
CA TYR A 277 8.02 12.42 14.47
C TYR A 277 7.74 12.66 15.95
N ALA A 278 6.78 11.95 16.55
CA ALA A 278 6.53 12.01 17.99
C ALA A 278 7.75 11.58 18.81
N ASP A 279 8.41 10.48 18.43
CA ASP A 279 9.65 10.01 19.07
C ASP A 279 10.76 11.06 18.94
N HIS A 280 10.92 11.65 17.75
CA HIS A 280 11.89 12.71 17.50
C HIS A 280 11.67 13.95 18.36
N ASP A 281 10.41 14.32 18.59
CA ASP A 281 10.02 15.52 19.34
C ASP A 281 10.01 15.32 20.86
N GLY A 282 10.38 14.13 21.33
CA GLY A 282 10.53 13.78 22.75
C GLY A 282 9.23 13.35 23.44
N GLU A 283 8.21 12.91 22.68
CA GLU A 283 7.00 12.35 23.26
C GLU A 283 7.30 11.07 24.07
N ARG A 284 6.43 10.77 25.03
CA ARG A 284 6.57 9.51 25.79
C ARG A 284 6.39 8.33 24.83
N ARG A 285 7.21 7.30 24.97
CA ARG A 285 7.14 6.08 24.13
C ARG A 285 5.73 5.48 24.01
N ALA A 286 4.93 5.55 25.08
CA ALA A 286 3.56 5.04 25.07
C ALA A 286 2.63 5.85 24.13
N VAL A 287 2.88 7.15 23.95
CA VAL A 287 2.17 8.05 23.05
C VAL A 287 2.59 7.79 21.60
N SER A 288 3.89 7.83 21.30
CA SER A 288 4.40 7.60 19.94
C SER A 288 4.05 6.20 19.43
N GLN A 289 4.17 5.16 20.28
CA GLN A 289 3.74 3.81 19.93
C GLN A 289 2.24 3.75 19.60
N ALA A 290 1.39 4.41 20.39
CA ALA A 290 -0.04 4.45 20.12
C ALA A 290 -0.38 5.16 18.79
N ILE A 291 0.33 6.25 18.47
CA ILE A 291 0.21 6.94 17.18
C ILE A 291 0.58 5.99 16.03
N GLY A 292 1.62 5.18 16.15
CA GLY A 292 1.97 4.21 15.10
C GLY A 292 0.96 3.06 14.97
N GLU A 293 0.38 2.63 16.10
CA GLU A 293 -0.50 1.46 16.16
C GLU A 293 -1.97 1.76 15.84
N HIS A 294 -2.43 3.02 15.88
CA HIS A 294 -3.87 3.30 15.82
C HIS A 294 -4.56 2.89 14.51
N TYR A 295 -3.83 2.83 13.40
CA TYR A 295 -4.36 2.31 12.13
C TYR A 295 -4.47 0.77 12.10
N LEU A 296 -3.91 0.04 13.07
CA LEU A 296 -3.98 -1.42 13.09
C LEU A 296 -5.33 -1.93 13.66
N PRO A 297 -5.93 -2.99 13.11
CA PRO A 297 -5.55 -3.68 11.87
C PRO A 297 -5.99 -2.88 10.63
N GLN A 298 -5.13 -2.80 9.61
CA GLN A 298 -5.48 -2.14 8.34
C GLN A 298 -6.26 -3.05 7.39
N GLN A 299 -6.09 -4.37 7.52
CA GLN A 299 -6.73 -5.38 6.68
C GLN A 299 -7.04 -6.66 7.45
N ALA A 300 -7.80 -7.56 6.81
CA ALA A 300 -8.10 -8.87 7.36
C ALA A 300 -6.80 -9.67 7.60
N GLY A 301 -6.67 -10.27 8.78
CA GLY A 301 -5.47 -11.02 9.16
C GLY A 301 -4.26 -10.17 9.58
N ASP A 302 -4.36 -8.84 9.51
CA ASP A 302 -3.29 -7.94 9.97
C ASP A 302 -3.10 -8.00 11.50
N SER A 303 -1.93 -7.58 11.95
CA SER A 303 -1.58 -7.44 13.37
C SER A 303 -2.52 -6.45 14.06
N LEU A 304 -2.77 -6.71 15.33
CA LEU A 304 -3.58 -5.84 16.19
C LEU A 304 -2.69 -4.95 17.06
N PRO A 305 -3.17 -3.77 17.50
CA PRO A 305 -2.41 -2.88 18.37
C PRO A 305 -1.84 -3.61 19.59
N GLY A 306 -0.52 -3.53 19.76
CA GLY A 306 0.22 -4.22 20.81
C GLY A 306 0.00 -3.57 22.17
N SER A 307 0.09 -2.24 22.22
CA SER A 307 -0.01 -1.45 23.45
C SER A 307 -1.46 -1.23 23.88
N ARG A 308 -1.68 -1.03 25.19
CA ARG A 308 -3.03 -0.74 25.73
C ARG A 308 -3.57 0.60 25.21
N ILE A 309 -2.72 1.62 25.11
CA ILE A 309 -3.09 2.94 24.59
C ILE A 309 -3.37 2.87 23.09
N GLY A 310 -2.55 2.15 22.32
CA GLY A 310 -2.79 1.91 20.90
C GLY A 310 -4.12 1.22 20.64
N ARG A 311 -4.52 0.25 21.47
CA ARG A 311 -5.85 -0.39 21.38
C ARG A 311 -6.98 0.62 21.60
N ILE A 312 -6.87 1.45 22.64
CA ILE A 312 -7.87 2.50 22.92
C ILE A 312 -7.99 3.47 21.76
N LEU A 313 -6.87 4.00 21.29
CA LEU A 313 -6.86 4.99 20.21
C LEU A 313 -7.38 4.39 18.90
N SER A 314 -7.01 3.14 18.61
CA SER A 314 -7.52 2.39 17.47
C SER A 314 -9.03 2.16 17.52
N LEU A 315 -9.58 1.86 18.70
CA LEU A 315 -11.03 1.73 18.91
C LEU A 315 -11.72 3.08 18.75
N ALA A 316 -11.17 4.13 19.37
CA ALA A 316 -11.70 5.49 19.30
C ALA A 316 -11.80 6.01 17.85
N ASP A 317 -10.72 5.89 17.07
CA ASP A 317 -10.68 6.37 15.68
C ASP A 317 -11.69 5.64 14.77
N ARG A 318 -11.84 4.33 14.97
CA ARG A 318 -12.78 3.51 14.18
C ARG A 318 -14.22 3.80 14.55
N ILE A 319 -14.55 3.89 15.84
CA ILE A 319 -15.93 4.15 16.24
C ILE A 319 -16.38 5.58 15.92
N ASP A 320 -15.50 6.58 16.06
CA ASP A 320 -15.79 7.96 15.62
C ASP A 320 -16.16 7.97 14.14
N SER A 321 -15.34 7.32 13.31
CA SER A 321 -15.60 7.21 11.87
C SER A 321 -16.92 6.50 11.57
N LEU A 322 -17.19 5.39 12.27
CA LEU A 322 -18.39 4.59 12.03
C LEU A 322 -19.65 5.37 12.40
N VAL A 323 -19.73 5.90 13.62
CA VAL A 323 -20.90 6.67 14.09
C VAL A 323 -21.06 7.95 13.27
N GLY A 324 -19.97 8.66 12.99
CA GLY A 324 -19.99 9.88 12.21
C GLY A 324 -20.51 9.68 10.79
N LEU A 325 -19.93 8.74 10.06
CA LEU A 325 -20.29 8.51 8.66
C LEU A 325 -21.69 7.90 8.52
N PHE A 326 -22.14 7.08 9.46
CA PHE A 326 -23.55 6.66 9.52
C PHE A 326 -24.48 7.85 9.72
N SER A 327 -24.17 8.75 10.68
CA SER A 327 -24.99 9.96 10.89
C SER A 327 -25.01 10.92 9.71
N ALA A 328 -23.98 10.83 8.85
CA ALA A 328 -23.89 11.61 7.61
C ALA A 328 -24.65 10.98 6.44
N GLY A 329 -25.20 9.77 6.58
CA GLY A 329 -25.89 9.03 5.53
C GLY A 329 -24.97 8.21 4.61
N GLU A 330 -23.72 7.97 5.02
CA GLU A 330 -22.70 7.25 4.23
C GLU A 330 -22.69 5.74 4.53
N GLU A 331 -23.86 5.16 4.79
CA GLU A 331 -23.99 3.75 5.13
C GLU A 331 -23.57 2.83 3.97
N PRO A 332 -22.85 1.72 4.24
CA PRO A 332 -22.42 0.81 3.18
C PRO A 332 -23.60 0.10 2.51
N THR A 333 -23.82 0.34 1.22
CA THR A 333 -24.84 -0.37 0.43
C THR A 333 -24.26 -1.67 -0.15
N GLY A 334 -25.09 -2.70 -0.39
CA GLY A 334 -24.74 -4.02 -0.94
C GLY A 334 -23.23 -4.28 -1.22
N ASP A 335 -22.76 -3.87 -2.39
CA ASP A 335 -21.36 -4.06 -2.82
C ASP A 335 -20.45 -2.83 -2.65
N ARG A 336 -20.96 -1.69 -2.18
CA ARG A 336 -20.21 -0.43 -2.06
C ARG A 336 -19.96 -0.05 -0.62
N ASP A 337 -18.68 0.02 -0.26
CA ASP A 337 -18.19 0.54 1.01
C ASP A 337 -17.08 1.57 0.74
N PRO A 338 -17.42 2.80 0.29
CA PRO A 338 -16.44 3.79 -0.15
C PRO A 338 -15.53 4.27 1.00
N TYR A 339 -16.03 4.26 2.23
CA TYR A 339 -15.32 4.69 3.43
C TYR A 339 -14.74 3.54 4.26
N ALA A 340 -14.83 2.30 3.77
CA ALA A 340 -14.32 1.12 4.44
C ALA A 340 -14.91 0.86 5.84
N LEU A 341 -16.17 1.22 6.07
CA LEU A 341 -16.88 1.09 7.34
C LEU A 341 -17.04 -0.36 7.80
N ARG A 342 -17.24 -1.31 6.87
CA ARG A 342 -17.25 -2.74 7.21
C ARG A 342 -15.89 -3.20 7.73
N ARG A 343 -14.80 -2.70 7.13
CA ARG A 343 -13.44 -2.99 7.60
C ARG A 343 -13.18 -2.36 8.97
N ALA A 344 -13.68 -1.14 9.21
CA ALA A 344 -13.58 -0.48 10.50
C ALA A 344 -14.33 -1.27 11.60
N ALA A 345 -15.57 -1.68 11.35
CA ALA A 345 -16.37 -2.50 12.27
C ALA A 345 -15.70 -3.84 12.58
N LEU A 346 -15.22 -4.55 11.55
CA LEU A 346 -14.48 -5.81 11.75
C LEU A 346 -13.20 -5.58 12.56
N GLY A 347 -12.50 -4.45 12.36
CA GLY A 347 -11.35 -4.06 13.15
C GLY A 347 -11.68 -3.88 14.64
N ILE A 348 -12.80 -3.21 14.96
CA ILE A 348 -13.30 -3.06 16.33
C ILE A 348 -13.55 -4.44 16.95
N ILE A 349 -14.31 -5.29 16.27
CA ILE A 349 -14.67 -6.64 16.77
C ILE A 349 -13.41 -7.47 17.04
N ARG A 350 -12.45 -7.48 16.10
CA ARG A 350 -11.18 -8.21 16.27
C ARG A 350 -10.40 -7.70 17.47
N ILE A 351 -10.31 -6.39 17.66
CA ILE A 351 -9.63 -5.81 18.82
C ILE A 351 -10.31 -6.24 20.12
N LEU A 352 -11.64 -6.16 20.20
CA LEU A 352 -12.38 -6.55 21.40
C LEU A 352 -12.22 -8.05 21.73
N VAL A 353 -12.42 -8.91 20.73
CA VAL A 353 -12.41 -10.37 20.91
C VAL A 353 -11.00 -10.91 21.11
N GLU A 354 -10.07 -10.63 20.19
CA GLU A 354 -8.74 -11.23 20.22
C GLU A 354 -7.85 -10.64 21.32
N LYS A 355 -8.07 -9.38 21.73
CA LYS A 355 -7.37 -8.79 22.89
C LYS A 355 -8.12 -8.96 24.20
N LYS A 356 -9.28 -9.65 24.19
CA LYS A 356 -10.11 -9.92 25.38
C LYS A 356 -10.45 -8.66 26.16
N ILE A 357 -10.87 -7.62 25.45
CA ILE A 357 -11.32 -6.36 26.05
C ILE A 357 -12.79 -6.51 26.40
N ASP A 358 -13.10 -6.45 27.69
CA ASP A 358 -14.46 -6.50 28.20
C ASP A 358 -15.12 -5.12 28.07
N LEU A 359 -15.74 -4.87 26.92
CA LEU A 359 -16.45 -3.64 26.61
C LEU A 359 -17.61 -3.95 25.66
N ALA A 360 -18.81 -3.55 26.04
CA ALA A 360 -19.98 -3.65 25.16
C ALA A 360 -19.84 -2.67 23.99
N ILE A 361 -20.13 -3.15 22.77
CA ILE A 361 -20.11 -2.31 21.55
C ILE A 361 -21.08 -1.14 21.69
N THR A 362 -22.25 -1.35 22.31
CA THR A 362 -23.23 -0.30 22.59
C THR A 362 -22.62 0.83 23.44
N THR A 363 -21.83 0.49 24.46
CA THR A 363 -21.11 1.50 25.27
C THR A 363 -20.10 2.29 24.43
N LEU A 364 -19.40 1.64 23.50
CA LEU A 364 -18.46 2.31 22.60
C LEU A 364 -19.18 3.27 21.65
N ILE A 365 -20.33 2.86 21.10
CA ILE A 365 -21.21 3.70 20.26
C ILE A 365 -21.72 4.90 21.06
N ASP A 366 -22.25 4.67 22.28
CA ASP A 366 -22.79 5.72 23.13
C ASP A 366 -21.73 6.78 23.46
N MET A 367 -20.52 6.34 23.83
CA MET A 367 -19.39 7.25 24.09
C MET A 367 -19.03 8.09 22.85
N SER A 368 -19.09 7.51 21.66
CA SER A 368 -18.84 8.21 20.40
C SER A 368 -19.94 9.23 20.08
N VAL A 369 -21.21 8.84 20.22
CA VAL A 369 -22.36 9.75 20.03
C VAL A 369 -22.26 10.94 20.98
N ASP A 370 -21.95 10.71 22.25
CA ASP A 370 -21.77 11.79 23.22
C ASP A 370 -20.64 12.75 22.82
N ALA A 371 -19.54 12.24 22.26
CA ALA A 371 -18.42 13.07 21.81
C ALA A 371 -18.80 13.98 20.64
N TYR A 372 -19.60 13.48 19.68
CA TYR A 372 -20.14 14.28 18.59
C TYR A 372 -21.16 15.32 19.06
N GLN A 373 -22.03 14.98 20.02
CA GLN A 373 -22.97 15.93 20.62
C GLN A 373 -22.24 17.07 21.34
N GLN A 374 -21.16 16.76 22.07
CA GLN A 374 -20.32 17.76 22.71
C GLN A 374 -19.60 18.68 21.71
N ALA A 375 -19.25 18.16 20.55
CA ALA A 375 -18.66 18.93 19.45
C ALA A 375 -19.70 19.77 18.66
N SER A 376 -20.97 19.83 19.09
CA SER A 376 -22.07 20.51 18.38
C SER A 376 -22.29 20.03 16.94
N CYS A 377 -21.93 18.78 16.63
CA CYS A 377 -22.15 18.21 15.31
C CYS A 377 -23.55 17.55 15.26
N PRO A 378 -24.40 17.85 14.25
CA PRO A 378 -25.75 17.30 14.19
C PRO A 378 -25.70 15.80 13.90
N ILE A 379 -26.03 14.98 14.89
CA ILE A 379 -26.32 13.55 14.71
C ILE A 379 -27.84 13.36 14.68
N GLU A 380 -28.34 12.66 13.68
CA GLU A 380 -29.74 12.20 13.64
C GLU A 380 -29.99 11.10 14.69
N GLN A 381 -31.11 11.16 15.43
CA GLN A 381 -31.41 10.24 16.54
C GLN A 381 -31.39 8.75 16.15
N ASP A 382 -31.64 8.41 14.88
CA ASP A 382 -31.65 7.04 14.35
C ASP A 382 -30.24 6.44 14.15
N THR A 383 -29.19 7.24 14.35
CA THR A 383 -27.79 6.78 14.20
C THR A 383 -27.43 5.73 15.26
N ARG A 384 -28.02 5.81 16.47
CA ARG A 384 -27.77 4.84 17.56
C ARG A 384 -28.27 3.45 17.18
N SER A 385 -29.46 3.35 16.60
CA SER A 385 -30.07 2.11 16.11
C SER A 385 -29.28 1.55 14.92
N GLY A 386 -29.03 2.37 13.90
CA GLY A 386 -28.33 1.94 12.68
C GLY A 386 -26.91 1.43 12.94
N SER A 387 -26.13 2.14 13.76
CA SER A 387 -24.74 1.77 14.08
C SER A 387 -24.64 0.52 14.96
N ALA A 388 -25.65 0.25 15.79
CA ALA A 388 -25.65 -0.92 16.68
C ALA A 388 -26.14 -2.20 15.98
N HIS A 389 -26.97 -2.07 14.94
CA HIS A 389 -27.45 -3.20 14.14
C HIS A 389 -26.46 -3.66 13.07
N PHE A 390 -25.58 -2.76 12.61
CA PHE A 390 -24.50 -3.03 11.65
C PHE A 390 -23.30 -3.71 12.31
#